data_AF-A0A0D0BS85-F1
#
_entry.id   AF-A0A0D0BS85-F1
#
_cell.length_a   1.000
_cell.length_b   1.000
_cell.length_c   1.000
_cell.angle_alpha   90.00
_cell.angle_beta   90.00
_cell.angle_gamma   90.00
#
_symmetry.space_group_name_H-M   'P 1'
#
loop_
_entity.id
_entity.type
_entity.pdbx_description
1 polymer ?
#
loop_
_entity_poly.entity_id
_entity_poly.type
_entity_poly.pdbx_seq_one_letter_code
_entity_poly.pdbx_strand_id
1 'polypeptide(L)'
;MLTDEDRDNIRAFQLKLVGNIPRRVFNRMRQSFRHKMTIDSEWVILRRLATLSGIQPINYDCCVNSCIAYTDDYSHHIQCPFCNESRYDTGGHARRHFSYLPLIPRIQGFFQSPDMIHLLSYRKNYVEEPGTIRDVFDSEWYHTLCQTDVEVDGVKRKHKFFSGKHDIAFSLSVDGFLLFNRRR
;
A
#
# COMPACT_ATOMS: atom_id res chain seq x y z
N MET A 1 9.14 21.93 1.70
CA MET A 1 7.82 22.55 1.94
C MET A 1 6.99 22.48 0.67
N LEU A 2 5.66 22.36 0.79
CA LEU A 2 4.74 22.29 -0.34
C LEU A 2 4.56 23.69 -0.97
N THR A 3 4.89 23.84 -2.25
CA THR A 3 4.74 25.13 -2.95
C THR A 3 3.30 25.35 -3.42
N ASP A 4 2.96 26.57 -3.84
CA ASP A 4 1.64 26.84 -4.43
C ASP A 4 1.45 26.09 -5.77
N GLU A 5 2.51 25.98 -6.56
CA GLU A 5 2.53 25.16 -7.77
C GLU A 5 2.27 23.68 -7.46
N ASP A 6 2.87 23.14 -6.38
CA ASP A 6 2.56 21.77 -5.93
C ASP A 6 1.06 21.64 -5.60
N ARG A 7 0.47 22.62 -4.90
CA ARG A 7 -0.96 22.60 -4.54
C ARG A 7 -1.87 22.62 -5.76
N ASP A 8 -1.56 23.45 -6.75
CA ASP A 8 -2.37 23.55 -7.97
C ASP A 8 -2.26 22.30 -8.83
N ASN A 9 -1.07 21.74 -8.97
CA ASN A 9 -0.84 20.44 -9.62
C ASN A 9 -1.60 19.31 -8.92
N ILE A 10 -1.58 19.27 -7.58
CA ILE A 10 -2.32 18.26 -6.79
C ILE A 10 -3.83 18.39 -7.02
N ARG A 11 -4.38 19.61 -6.97
CA ARG A 11 -5.82 19.86 -7.21
C ARG A 11 -6.22 19.49 -8.63
N ALA A 12 -5.43 19.87 -9.63
CA ALA A 12 -5.68 19.54 -11.03
C ALA A 12 -5.69 18.01 -11.24
N PHE A 13 -4.74 17.31 -10.62
CA PHE A 13 -4.66 15.85 -10.68
C PHE A 13 -5.82 15.17 -9.95
N GLN A 14 -6.22 15.66 -8.78
CA GLN A 14 -7.40 15.17 -8.08
C GLN A 14 -8.66 15.32 -8.94
N LEU A 15 -8.87 16.49 -9.56
CA LEU A 15 -9.99 16.72 -10.48
C LEU A 15 -9.96 15.74 -11.65
N LYS A 16 -8.78 15.49 -12.22
CA LYS A 16 -8.59 14.49 -13.28
C LYS A 16 -9.05 13.10 -12.84
N LEU A 17 -8.67 12.67 -11.63
CA LEU A 17 -9.02 11.37 -11.08
C LEU A 17 -10.52 11.24 -10.80
N VAL A 18 -11.08 12.18 -10.03
CA VAL A 18 -12.50 12.16 -9.64
C VAL A 18 -13.41 12.33 -10.86
N GLY A 19 -13.01 13.16 -11.82
CA GLY A 19 -13.76 13.41 -13.05
C GLY A 19 -13.52 12.37 -14.16
N ASN A 20 -12.75 11.31 -13.91
CA ASN A 20 -12.36 10.31 -14.92
C ASN A 20 -11.80 10.93 -16.21
N ILE A 21 -11.07 12.04 -16.10
CA ILE A 21 -10.61 12.83 -17.26
C ILE A 21 -9.49 12.07 -17.98
N PRO A 22 -9.64 11.73 -19.27
CA PRO A 22 -8.59 11.06 -20.03
C PRO A 22 -7.35 11.94 -20.15
N ARG A 23 -6.16 11.32 -20.21
CA ARG A 23 -4.87 12.03 -20.36
C ARG A 23 -4.87 13.05 -21.51
N ARG A 24 -5.51 12.72 -22.64
CA ARG A 24 -5.65 13.63 -23.79
C ARG A 24 -6.38 14.93 -23.42
N VAL A 25 -7.50 14.81 -22.70
CA VAL A 25 -8.32 15.96 -22.29
C VAL A 25 -7.59 16.77 -21.24
N PHE A 26 -6.96 16.12 -20.26
CA PHE A 26 -6.11 16.78 -19.26
C PHE A 26 -4.97 17.58 -19.91
N ASN A 27 -4.32 16.99 -20.92
CA ASN A 27 -3.27 17.66 -21.68
C ASN A 27 -3.78 18.88 -22.45
N ARG A 28 -4.96 18.79 -23.06
CA ARG A 28 -5.59 19.93 -23.73
C ARG A 28 -5.96 21.03 -22.71
N MET A 29 -6.51 20.65 -21.55
CA MET A 29 -6.85 21.58 -20.47
C MET A 29 -5.62 22.38 -20.03
N ARG A 30 -4.51 21.73 -19.65
CA ARG A 30 -3.29 22.47 -19.23
C ARG A 30 -2.75 23.39 -20.33
N GLN A 31 -2.84 22.98 -21.60
CA GLN A 31 -2.41 23.82 -22.72
C GLN A 31 -3.31 25.04 -22.90
N SER A 32 -4.64 24.88 -22.81
CA SER A 32 -5.60 25.97 -22.95
C SER A 32 -5.45 27.03 -21.86
N PHE A 33 -5.18 26.60 -20.62
CA PHE A 33 -5.06 27.49 -19.46
C PHE A 33 -3.62 27.92 -19.13
N ARG A 34 -2.63 27.58 -19.96
CA ARG A 34 -1.20 27.90 -19.73
C ARG A 34 -0.91 29.38 -19.51
N HIS A 35 -1.78 30.26 -20.00
CA HIS A 35 -1.66 31.72 -19.87
C HIS A 35 -2.16 32.25 -18.52
N LYS A 36 -2.84 31.42 -17.71
CA LYS A 36 -3.34 31.75 -16.37
C LYS A 36 -2.65 30.94 -15.27
N MET A 37 -2.39 29.66 -15.53
CA MET A 37 -1.75 28.76 -14.57
C MET A 37 -0.87 27.75 -15.30
N THR A 38 0.24 27.39 -14.65
CA THR A 38 1.10 26.30 -15.10
C THR A 38 0.61 25.02 -14.43
N ILE A 39 0.08 24.09 -15.22
CA ILE A 39 -0.23 22.73 -14.77
C ILE A 39 0.71 21.78 -15.49
N ASP A 40 1.42 20.99 -14.71
CA ASP A 40 2.37 20.03 -15.19
C ASP A 40 1.73 18.88 -15.97
N SER A 41 2.56 18.15 -16.70
CA SER A 41 2.12 16.88 -17.27
C SER A 41 1.84 15.86 -16.15
N GLU A 42 0.88 14.97 -16.39
CA GLU A 42 0.56 13.86 -15.48
C GLU A 42 1.80 13.10 -14.96
N TRP A 43 2.82 12.92 -15.81
CA TRP A 43 4.06 12.27 -15.42
C TRP A 43 4.88 13.07 -14.39
N VAL A 44 5.02 14.39 -14.60
CA VAL A 44 5.75 15.27 -13.67
C VAL A 44 5.01 15.36 -12.34
N ILE A 45 3.69 15.53 -12.38
CA ILE A 45 2.85 15.56 -11.18
C ILE A 45 3.00 14.26 -10.39
N LEU A 46 2.88 13.09 -11.04
CA LEU A 46 3.02 11.80 -10.37
C LEU A 46 4.40 11.61 -9.74
N ARG A 47 5.48 12.02 -10.42
CA ARG A 47 6.84 11.95 -9.87
C ARG A 47 7.00 12.86 -8.66
N ARG A 48 6.42 14.07 -8.72
CA ARG A 48 6.43 15.03 -7.61
C ARG A 48 5.62 14.52 -6.43
N LEU A 49 4.43 13.97 -6.67
CA LEU A 49 3.58 13.32 -5.66
C LEU A 49 4.28 12.14 -4.98
N ALA A 50 4.96 11.27 -5.73
CA ALA A 50 5.74 10.17 -5.16
C ALA A 50 6.87 10.67 -4.25
N THR A 51 7.49 11.79 -4.62
CA THR A 51 8.54 12.44 -3.80
C THR A 51 7.94 13.05 -2.54
N LEU A 52 6.83 13.80 -2.66
CA LEU A 52 6.16 14.49 -1.56
C LEU A 52 5.53 13.52 -0.55
N SER A 53 4.94 12.42 -1.02
CA SER A 53 4.33 11.41 -0.17
C SER A 53 5.35 10.54 0.56
N GLY A 54 6.60 10.50 0.11
CA GLY A 54 7.62 9.59 0.62
C GLY A 54 7.31 8.10 0.36
N ILE A 55 6.27 7.80 -0.42
CA ILE A 55 5.89 6.42 -0.75
C ILE A 55 6.63 6.03 -2.03
N GLN A 56 7.56 5.09 -1.89
CA GLN A 56 8.27 4.50 -3.02
C GLN A 56 7.88 3.03 -3.18
N PRO A 57 7.60 2.55 -4.40
CA PRO A 57 7.37 1.14 -4.63
C PRO A 57 8.65 0.36 -4.34
N ILE A 58 8.48 -0.80 -3.70
CA ILE A 58 9.56 -1.78 -3.51
C ILE A 58 9.38 -2.86 -4.58
N ASN A 59 10.47 -3.18 -5.26
CA ASN A 59 10.50 -4.20 -6.30
C ASN A 59 11.23 -5.43 -5.80
N TYR A 60 10.61 -6.59 -5.99
CA TYR A 60 11.25 -7.89 -5.82
C TYR A 60 11.37 -8.58 -7.16
N ASP A 61 12.54 -9.14 -7.43
CA ASP A 61 12.72 -10.02 -8.58
C ASP A 61 11.89 -11.29 -8.37
N CYS A 62 11.28 -11.79 -9.44
CA CYS A 62 10.48 -13.00 -9.39
C CYS A 62 10.84 -13.92 -10.55
N CYS A 63 10.60 -15.21 -10.36
CA CYS A 63 10.61 -16.16 -11.47
C CYS A 63 9.60 -15.72 -12.53
N VAL A 64 9.94 -15.85 -13.81
CA VAL A 64 9.04 -15.51 -14.94
C VAL A 64 7.71 -16.27 -14.86
N ASN A 65 7.75 -17.52 -14.35
CA ASN A 65 6.60 -18.38 -14.13
C ASN A 65 5.96 -18.20 -12.73
N SER A 66 6.37 -17.19 -11.97
CA SER A 66 5.85 -16.89 -10.62
C SER A 66 6.00 -18.00 -9.58
N CYS A 67 6.92 -18.96 -9.77
CA CYS A 67 7.16 -20.02 -8.80
C CYS A 67 7.69 -19.48 -7.46
N ILE A 68 8.57 -18.48 -7.52
CA ILE A 68 9.19 -17.84 -6.35
C ILE A 68 9.40 -16.35 -6.58
N ALA A 69 9.49 -15.61 -5.48
CA ALA A 69 10.19 -14.33 -5.41
C ALA A 69 11.64 -14.60 -4.96
N TYR A 70 12.60 -13.89 -5.53
CA TYR A 70 14.02 -14.01 -5.17
C TYR A 70 14.32 -13.13 -3.95
N THR A 71 13.69 -13.45 -2.82
CA THR A 71 13.88 -12.81 -1.51
C THR A 71 14.51 -13.80 -0.53
N ASP A 72 15.09 -13.28 0.56
CA ASP A 72 15.64 -14.07 1.68
C ASP A 72 16.48 -15.27 1.19
N ASP A 73 16.02 -16.49 1.47
CA ASP A 73 16.69 -17.75 1.11
C ASP A 73 16.94 -17.92 -0.40
N TYR A 74 16.10 -17.31 -1.24
CA TYR A 74 16.23 -17.36 -2.70
C TYR A 74 17.01 -16.18 -3.29
N SER A 75 17.45 -15.22 -2.48
CA SER A 75 18.11 -13.98 -2.94
C SER A 75 19.37 -14.23 -3.79
N HIS A 76 20.13 -15.29 -3.49
CA HIS A 76 21.35 -15.66 -4.20
C HIS A 76 21.12 -16.49 -5.48
N HIS A 77 19.89 -16.93 -5.74
CA HIS A 77 19.61 -17.77 -6.89
C HIS A 77 19.59 -16.95 -8.18
N ILE A 78 20.30 -17.43 -9.20
CA ILE A 78 20.29 -16.89 -10.57
C ILE A 78 19.33 -17.66 -11.49
N GLN A 79 18.83 -18.81 -11.03
CA GLN A 79 17.90 -19.68 -11.75
C GLN A 79 16.85 -20.18 -10.76
N CYS A 80 15.61 -20.32 -11.22
CA CYS A 80 14.53 -20.81 -10.38
C CYS A 80 14.74 -22.30 -10.05
N PRO A 81 14.73 -22.72 -8.77
CA PRO A 81 14.94 -24.11 -8.38
C PRO A 81 13.76 -25.03 -8.73
N PHE A 82 12.61 -24.47 -9.12
CA PHE A 82 11.40 -25.23 -9.45
C PHE A 82 11.17 -25.43 -10.96
N CYS A 83 11.47 -24.41 -11.78
CA CYS A 83 11.21 -24.47 -13.22
C CYS A 83 12.46 -24.22 -14.08
N ASN A 84 13.63 -24.08 -13.46
CA ASN A 84 14.92 -23.87 -14.11
C ASN A 84 14.97 -22.66 -15.08
N GLU A 85 14.04 -21.71 -14.97
CA GLU A 85 14.10 -20.48 -15.74
C GLU A 85 15.16 -19.54 -15.15
N SER A 86 15.95 -18.91 -16.02
CA SER A 86 16.89 -17.87 -15.61
C SER A 86 16.14 -16.71 -14.95
N ARG A 87 16.69 -16.17 -13.85
CA ARG A 87 16.24 -14.93 -13.21
C ARG A 87 16.46 -13.73 -14.13
N TYR A 88 17.60 -13.69 -14.80
CA TYR A 88 18.05 -12.55 -15.60
C TYR A 88 17.93 -12.81 -17.11
N ASP A 89 17.71 -11.74 -17.86
CA ASP A 89 17.81 -11.74 -19.32
C ASP A 89 19.27 -11.61 -19.78
N THR A 90 19.48 -11.56 -21.10
CA THR A 90 20.82 -11.40 -21.70
C THR A 90 21.49 -10.07 -21.36
N GLY A 91 20.72 -9.08 -20.89
CA GLY A 91 21.21 -7.78 -20.45
C GLY A 91 21.47 -7.70 -18.94
N GLY A 92 21.29 -8.79 -18.20
CA GLY A 92 21.47 -8.83 -16.75
C GLY A 92 20.30 -8.24 -15.95
N HIS A 93 19.16 -7.94 -16.58
CA HIS A 93 17.99 -7.42 -15.87
C HIS A 93 17.08 -8.57 -15.44
N ALA A 94 16.45 -8.45 -14.27
CA ALA A 94 15.51 -9.47 -13.84
C ALA A 94 14.32 -9.53 -14.80
N ARG A 95 13.99 -10.74 -15.27
CA ARG A 95 12.97 -10.98 -16.30
C ARG A 95 11.56 -10.65 -15.82
N ARG A 96 11.34 -10.61 -14.51
CA ARG A 96 10.06 -10.26 -13.90
C ARG A 96 10.28 -9.62 -12.53
N HIS A 97 9.49 -8.58 -12.26
CA HIS A 97 9.42 -7.94 -10.96
C HIS A 97 8.00 -8.04 -10.40
N PHE A 98 7.90 -8.16 -9.08
CA PHE A 98 6.71 -7.86 -8.30
C PHE A 98 6.95 -6.52 -7.59
N SER A 99 6.09 -5.55 -7.86
CA SER A 99 6.15 -4.22 -7.25
C SER A 99 5.01 -4.05 -6.26
N TYR A 100 5.32 -3.59 -5.04
CA TYR A 100 4.28 -3.25 -4.06
C TYR A 100 4.57 -1.91 -3.39
N LEU A 101 3.51 -1.30 -2.86
CA LEU A 101 3.63 -0.07 -2.06
C LEU A 101 3.74 -0.45 -0.58
N PRO A 102 4.82 -0.02 0.11
CA PRO A 102 5.04 -0.38 1.50
C PRO A 102 3.91 0.14 2.39
N LEU A 103 3.45 -0.72 3.31
CA LEU A 103 2.30 -0.43 4.17
C LEU A 103 2.64 0.58 5.27
N ILE A 104 3.79 0.43 5.91
CA ILE A 104 4.22 1.25 7.07
C ILE A 104 4.18 2.76 6.79
N PRO A 105 4.82 3.30 5.73
CA PRO A 105 4.78 4.75 5.48
C PRO A 105 3.38 5.27 5.17
N ARG A 106 2.49 4.42 4.62
CA ARG A 106 1.09 4.79 4.39
C ARG A 106 0.33 4.97 5.70
N ILE A 107 0.52 4.05 6.64
CA ILE A 107 -0.08 4.15 7.98
C ILE A 107 0.44 5.40 8.70
N GLN A 108 1.76 5.64 8.65
CA GLN A 108 2.35 6.85 9.21
C GLN A 108 1.73 8.12 8.61
N GLY A 109 1.47 8.13 7.30
CA GLY A 109 0.77 9.22 6.62
C GLY A 109 -0.66 9.45 7.13
N PHE A 110 -1.40 8.40 7.48
CA PHE A 110 -2.75 8.56 8.06
C PHE A 110 -2.73 9.27 9.41
N PHE A 111 -1.69 9.05 10.23
CA PHE A 111 -1.52 9.77 11.50
C PHE A 111 -1.08 11.24 11.33
N GLN A 112 -0.97 11.75 10.11
CA GLN A 112 -0.74 13.18 9.84
C GLN A 112 -2.03 13.95 9.51
N SER A 113 -3.18 13.27 9.46
CA SER A 113 -4.49 13.88 9.19
C SER A 113 -5.43 13.71 10.40
N PRO A 114 -5.94 14.81 10.98
CA PRO A 114 -6.91 14.74 12.08
C PRO A 114 -8.16 13.91 11.75
N ASP A 115 -8.69 14.06 10.53
CA ASP A 115 -9.86 13.31 10.06
C ASP A 115 -9.56 11.80 10.00
N MET A 116 -8.38 11.44 9.46
CA MET A 116 -7.95 10.04 9.42
C MET A 116 -7.69 9.47 10.82
N ILE A 117 -7.13 10.25 11.75
CA ILE A 117 -6.96 9.83 13.15
C ILE A 117 -8.33 9.55 13.79
N HIS A 118 -9.33 10.40 13.54
CA HIS A 118 -10.69 10.19 14.03
C HIS A 118 -11.27 8.87 13.49
N LEU A 119 -11.13 8.61 12.19
CA LEU A 119 -11.57 7.36 11.57
C LEU A 119 -10.82 6.14 12.13
N LEU A 120 -9.50 6.23 12.28
CA LEU A 120 -8.67 5.15 12.84
C LEU A 120 -8.96 4.88 14.32
N SER A 121 -9.57 5.83 15.03
CA SER A 121 -9.99 5.66 16.42
C SER A 121 -11.24 4.78 16.58
N TYR A 122 -11.87 4.36 15.46
CA TYR A 122 -13.07 3.51 15.46
C TYR A 122 -12.94 2.29 16.39
N ARG A 123 -11.87 1.50 16.25
CA ARG A 123 -11.61 0.33 17.12
C ARG A 123 -11.66 0.67 18.60
N LYS A 124 -11.00 1.78 18.99
CA LYS A 124 -10.91 2.18 20.40
C LYS A 124 -12.25 2.71 20.94
N ASN A 125 -13.05 3.33 20.07
CA ASN A 125 -14.33 3.92 20.40
C ASN A 125 -15.51 2.97 20.19
N TYR A 126 -15.26 1.78 19.63
CA TYR A 126 -16.27 0.76 19.41
C TYR A 126 -16.83 0.27 20.75
N VAL A 127 -18.16 0.21 20.83
CA VAL A 127 -18.88 -0.27 22.01
C VAL A 127 -19.65 -1.52 21.60
N GLU A 128 -19.31 -2.62 22.25
CA GLU A 128 -19.94 -3.92 22.02
C GLU A 128 -21.38 -3.92 22.54
N GLU A 129 -22.24 -4.67 21.86
CA GLU A 129 -23.62 -4.89 22.29
C GLU A 129 -23.77 -6.36 22.71
N PRO A 130 -24.08 -6.64 23.99
CA PRO A 130 -24.15 -8.02 24.48
C PRO A 130 -25.08 -8.90 23.64
N GLY A 131 -24.58 -10.06 23.23
CA GLY A 131 -25.36 -11.05 22.48
C GLY A 131 -25.48 -10.78 20.98
N THR A 132 -24.81 -9.75 20.44
CA THR A 132 -24.81 -9.43 19.01
C THR A 132 -23.40 -9.30 18.47
N ILE A 133 -23.11 -9.92 17.32
CA ILE A 133 -21.87 -9.72 16.57
C ILE A 133 -22.16 -8.71 15.46
N ARG A 134 -21.56 -7.53 15.52
CA ARG A 134 -21.69 -6.46 14.51
C ARG A 134 -20.35 -6.13 13.84
N ASP A 135 -19.25 -6.40 14.52
CA ASP A 135 -17.90 -6.16 14.05
C ASP A 135 -16.98 -7.33 14.43
N VAL A 136 -15.76 -7.35 13.87
CA VAL A 136 -14.73 -8.34 14.22
C VAL A 136 -14.29 -8.20 15.68
N PHE A 137 -14.49 -7.03 16.29
CA PHE A 137 -14.16 -6.76 17.68
C PHE A 137 -15.07 -7.48 18.68
N ASP A 138 -16.27 -7.92 18.27
CA ASP A 138 -17.17 -8.75 19.11
C ASP A 138 -16.76 -10.25 19.12
N SER A 139 -15.70 -10.62 18.40
CA SER A 139 -15.29 -12.02 18.29
C SER A 139 -14.54 -12.49 19.54
N GLU A 140 -14.80 -13.74 19.95
CA GLU A 140 -14.08 -14.41 21.05
C GLU A 140 -12.55 -14.37 20.82
N TRP A 141 -12.12 -14.52 19.57
CA TRP A 141 -10.71 -14.45 19.20
C TRP A 141 -10.11 -13.05 19.49
N TYR A 142 -10.81 -11.98 19.11
CA TYR A 142 -10.33 -10.63 19.39
C TYR A 142 -10.26 -10.34 20.89
N HIS A 143 -11.23 -10.81 21.68
CA HIS A 143 -11.17 -10.70 23.14
C HIS A 143 -9.98 -11.47 23.74
N THR A 144 -9.72 -12.67 23.22
CA THR A 144 -8.57 -13.49 23.62
C THR A 144 -7.26 -12.75 23.34
N LEU A 145 -7.11 -12.16 22.15
CA LEU A 145 -5.95 -11.33 21.82
C LEU A 145 -5.78 -10.16 22.78
N CYS A 146 -6.85 -9.42 23.10
CA CYS A 146 -6.81 -8.31 24.06
C CYS A 146 -6.30 -8.73 25.45
N GLN A 147 -6.41 -10.00 25.82
CA GLN A 147 -5.91 -10.55 27.09
C GLN A 147 -4.51 -11.17 26.99
N THR A 148 -3.94 -11.28 25.80
CA THR A 148 -2.67 -11.96 25.52
C THR A 148 -1.51 -10.96 25.48
N ASP A 149 -0.39 -11.30 26.12
CA ASP A 149 0.85 -10.52 26.04
C ASP A 149 1.46 -10.61 24.63
N VAL A 150 1.95 -9.48 24.11
CA VAL A 150 2.61 -9.46 22.80
C VAL A 150 3.97 -10.16 22.89
N GLU A 151 4.24 -11.07 21.96
CA GLU A 151 5.54 -11.73 21.79
C GLU A 151 6.04 -11.49 20.36
N VAL A 152 7.28 -11.05 20.21
CA VAL A 152 7.92 -10.81 18.91
C VAL A 152 9.29 -11.46 18.95
N ASP A 153 9.56 -12.35 17.99
CA ASP A 153 10.81 -13.11 17.89
C ASP A 153 11.18 -13.85 19.19
N GLY A 154 10.18 -14.44 19.87
CA GLY A 154 10.36 -15.15 21.15
C GLY A 154 10.50 -14.25 22.38
N VAL A 155 10.46 -12.92 22.22
CA VAL A 155 10.63 -11.96 23.31
C VAL A 155 9.28 -11.37 23.72
N LYS A 156 8.86 -11.68 24.95
CA LYS A 156 7.65 -11.10 25.55
C LYS A 156 7.80 -9.60 25.79
N ARG A 157 6.77 -8.85 25.40
CA ARG A 157 6.66 -7.40 25.60
C ARG A 157 5.86 -7.11 26.87
N LYS A 158 6.00 -5.89 27.41
CA LYS A 158 5.31 -5.45 28.63
C LYS A 158 3.86 -4.99 28.40
N HIS A 159 3.26 -5.32 27.26
CA HIS A 159 1.92 -4.90 26.89
C HIS A 159 1.17 -6.02 26.19
N LYS A 160 -0.16 -5.96 26.27
CA LYS A 160 -1.08 -6.87 25.60
C LYS A 160 -1.44 -6.38 24.21
N PHE A 161 -1.89 -7.28 23.33
CA PHE A 161 -2.39 -6.86 22.01
C PHE A 161 -3.53 -5.84 22.18
N PHE A 162 -3.54 -4.84 21.30
CA PHE A 162 -4.60 -3.83 21.20
C PHE A 162 -4.82 -2.97 22.45
N SER A 163 -3.87 -2.95 23.39
CA SER A 163 -3.90 -2.15 24.61
C SER A 163 -3.70 -0.64 24.36
N GLY A 164 -3.05 -0.27 23.25
CA GLY A 164 -2.83 1.11 22.83
C GLY A 164 -4.02 1.68 22.06
N LYS A 165 -4.37 2.94 22.33
CA LYS A 165 -5.49 3.63 21.62
C LYS A 165 -5.27 3.79 20.11
N HIS A 166 -4.02 3.71 19.64
CA HIS A 166 -3.67 3.82 18.22
C HIS A 166 -3.31 2.46 17.61
N ASP A 167 -3.52 1.36 18.33
CA ASP A 167 -3.27 0.02 17.79
C ASP A 167 -4.28 -0.28 16.68
N ILE A 168 -3.77 -0.75 15.54
CA ILE A 168 -4.54 -1.09 14.36
C ILE A 168 -4.58 -2.60 14.22
N ALA A 169 -5.78 -3.16 14.10
CA ALA A 169 -5.98 -4.56 13.79
C ALA A 169 -5.94 -4.76 12.26
N PHE A 170 -5.05 -5.63 11.78
CA PHE A 170 -5.04 -6.09 10.40
C PHE A 170 -5.57 -7.52 10.35
N SER A 171 -6.54 -7.76 9.48
CA SER A 171 -6.91 -9.10 9.05
C SER A 171 -6.50 -9.29 7.59
N LEU A 172 -5.89 -10.43 7.30
CA LEU A 172 -5.58 -10.84 5.95
C LEU A 172 -6.38 -12.10 5.66
N SER A 173 -7.32 -12.00 4.74
CA SER A 173 -7.98 -13.17 4.16
C SER A 173 -7.43 -13.35 2.76
N VAL A 174 -6.76 -14.47 2.52
CA VAL A 174 -6.27 -14.87 1.20
C VAL A 174 -7.09 -16.06 0.75
N ASP A 175 -7.79 -15.93 -0.38
CA ASP A 175 -8.38 -17.08 -1.04
C ASP A 175 -7.24 -17.87 -1.69
N GLY A 176 -7.05 -19.11 -1.22
CA GLY A 176 -6.00 -20.01 -1.69
C GLY A 176 -6.37 -20.67 -3.01
N PHE A 177 -6.78 -19.94 -4.05
CA PHE A 177 -6.85 -20.49 -5.40
C PHE A 177 -6.91 -19.43 -6.50
N LEU A 178 -6.08 -19.57 -7.54
CA LEU A 178 -6.23 -18.84 -8.79
C LEU A 178 -7.41 -19.46 -9.57
N LEU A 179 -8.61 -18.89 -9.42
CA LEU A 179 -9.83 -19.33 -10.11
C LEU A 179 -9.84 -19.11 -11.64
N PHE A 180 -8.83 -18.43 -12.20
CA PHE A 180 -8.75 -18.23 -13.64
C PHE A 180 -7.34 -18.51 -14.15
N ASN A 181 -7.25 -19.49 -15.05
CA ASN A 181 -6.15 -19.68 -16.00
C ASN A 181 -6.05 -18.47 -16.94
N ARG A 182 -5.69 -17.29 -16.43
CA ARG A 182 -5.29 -16.16 -17.28
C ARG A 182 -3.85 -16.42 -17.74
N ARG A 183 -3.73 -17.08 -18.88
CA ARG A 183 -2.51 -17.07 -19.69
C ARG A 183 -2.15 -15.61 -20.01
N ARG A 184 -0.90 -15.24 -19.73
CA ARG A 184 -0.28 -14.02 -20.29
C ARG A 184 -0.01 -14.24 -21.77
#